data_AF-A0A0M8ZRQ1-F1
#
_entry.id   AF-A0A0M8ZRQ1-F1
#
_cell.length_a   1.000
_cell.length_b   1.000
_cell.length_c   1.000
_cell.angle_alpha   90.00
_cell.angle_beta   90.00
_cell.angle_gamma   90.00
#
_symmetry.space_group_name_H-M   'P 1'
#
loop_
_entity.id
_entity.type
_entity.pdbx_description
1 polymer ?
#
loop_
_entity_poly.entity_id
_entity_poly.type
_entity_poly.pdbx_seq_one_letter_code
_entity_poly.pdbx_strand_id
1 'polypeptide(L)'
;MSKADAEDFLEDMVNRKWLIYKDGYYYMGIRSITELMPYFKATYESNLNTCYLCKQILFHGKKCTNCETFFHLYCLKKFTMVCDPMKCPNCNTVISDVDLSGIQDDSTLAEEDTSKVKKSSRKVLRNKN
;
A
#
# COMPACT_ATOMS: atom_id res chain seq x y z
N MET A 1 -14.41 -25.88 8.73
CA MET A 1 -14.86 -24.51 8.51
C MET A 1 -15.81 -24.48 7.34
N SER A 2 -16.89 -23.72 7.46
CA SER A 2 -17.76 -23.39 6.34
C SER A 2 -17.15 -22.25 5.49
N LYS A 3 -17.71 -21.98 4.31
CA LYS A 3 -17.33 -20.83 3.49
C LYS A 3 -17.62 -19.51 4.22
N ALA A 4 -18.75 -19.43 4.91
CA ALA A 4 -19.15 -18.26 5.68
C ALA A 4 -18.15 -17.99 6.83
N ASP A 5 -17.74 -19.04 7.56
CA ASP A 5 -16.76 -18.90 8.64
C ASP A 5 -15.42 -18.36 8.12
N ALA A 6 -15.03 -18.74 6.90
CA ALA A 6 -13.81 -18.25 6.26
C ALA A 6 -13.93 -16.78 5.82
N GLU A 7 -15.11 -16.36 5.36
CA GLU A 7 -15.40 -14.97 5.00
C GLU A 7 -15.34 -14.07 6.24
N ASP A 8 -15.98 -14.47 7.34
CA ASP A 8 -15.93 -13.76 8.62
C ASP A 8 -14.48 -13.63 9.15
N PHE A 9 -13.69 -14.70 9.01
CA PHE A 9 -12.27 -14.67 9.39
C PHE A 9 -11.46 -13.69 8.53
N LEU A 10 -11.67 -13.68 7.21
CA LEU A 10 -10.97 -12.76 6.32
C LEU A 10 -11.34 -11.29 6.64
N GLU A 11 -12.59 -11.03 6.99
CA GLU A 11 -13.03 -9.70 7.43
C GLU A 11 -12.34 -9.29 8.74
N ASP A 12 -12.27 -10.19 9.73
CA ASP A 12 -11.53 -9.93 10.99
C ASP A 12 -10.04 -9.64 10.72
N MET A 13 -9.42 -10.38 9.80
CA MET A 13 -8.02 -10.16 9.41
C MET A 13 -7.79 -8.79 8.75
N VAL A 14 -8.75 -8.31 7.95
CA VAL A 14 -8.73 -6.94 7.40
C VAL A 14 -8.92 -5.90 8.50
N ASN A 15 -9.87 -6.11 9.41
CA ASN A 15 -10.14 -5.21 10.54
C ASN A 15 -8.90 -5.05 11.42
N ARG A 16 -8.17 -6.14 11.67
CA ARG A 16 -6.91 -6.19 12.44
C ARG A 16 -5.68 -5.72 11.68
N LYS A 17 -5.83 -5.30 10.43
CA LYS A 17 -4.76 -4.79 9.54
C LYS A 17 -3.71 -5.84 9.12
N TRP A 18 -4.02 -7.12 9.28
CA TRP A 18 -3.20 -8.20 8.73
C TRP A 18 -3.38 -8.32 7.22
N LEU A 19 -4.59 -8.09 6.72
CA LEU A 19 -4.89 -8.08 5.29
C LEU A 19 -5.47 -6.73 4.86
N ILE A 20 -5.46 -6.49 3.55
CA ILE A 20 -6.16 -5.40 2.88
C ILE A 20 -7.02 -6.04 1.79
N TYR A 21 -8.31 -5.71 1.75
CA TYR A 21 -9.19 -6.12 0.66
C TYR A 21 -9.34 -4.99 -0.36
N LYS A 22 -9.05 -5.27 -1.64
CA LYS A 22 -9.17 -4.30 -2.74
C LYS A 22 -9.49 -5.04 -4.03
N ASP A 23 -10.47 -4.54 -4.79
CA ASP A 23 -10.84 -5.02 -6.12
C ASP A 23 -11.12 -6.55 -6.19
N GLY A 24 -11.67 -7.13 -5.13
CA GLY A 24 -11.94 -8.58 -5.06
C GLY A 24 -10.78 -9.43 -4.54
N TYR A 25 -9.63 -8.84 -4.26
CA TYR A 25 -8.41 -9.53 -3.83
C TYR A 25 -7.99 -9.12 -2.42
N TYR A 26 -7.37 -10.06 -1.71
CA TYR A 26 -6.71 -9.81 -0.43
C TYR A 26 -5.21 -9.64 -0.64
N TYR A 27 -4.65 -8.60 -0.03
CA TYR A 27 -3.24 -8.27 -0.03
C TYR A 27 -2.70 -8.28 1.39
N MET A 28 -1.37 -8.39 1.54
CA MET A 28 -0.74 -8.25 2.85
C MET A 28 -0.91 -6.83 3.39
N GLY A 29 -1.46 -6.73 4.59
CA GLY A 29 -1.56 -5.46 5.32
C GLY A 29 -0.23 -5.04 5.92
N ILE A 30 -0.14 -3.77 6.30
CA ILE A 30 1.08 -3.18 6.88
C ILE A 30 1.53 -3.92 8.14
N ARG A 31 0.59 -4.43 8.94
CA ARG A 31 0.88 -5.19 10.14
C ARG A 31 1.58 -6.53 9.83
N SER A 32 1.08 -7.26 8.82
CA SER A 32 1.73 -8.49 8.34
C SER A 32 3.15 -8.21 7.88
N ILE A 33 3.34 -7.16 7.10
CA ILE A 33 4.66 -6.82 6.55
C ILE A 33 5.63 -6.45 7.67
N THR A 34 5.20 -5.65 8.65
CA THR A 34 6.08 -5.16 9.72
C THR A 34 6.40 -6.22 10.77
N GLU A 35 5.40 -6.97 11.22
CA GLU A 35 5.57 -7.96 12.29
C GLU A 35 6.13 -9.28 11.78
N LEU A 36 5.76 -9.72 10.57
CA LEU A 36 6.12 -11.04 10.05
C LEU A 36 7.28 -11.02 9.06
N MET A 37 7.92 -9.88 8.80
CA MET A 37 9.09 -9.81 7.91
C MET A 37 10.18 -10.82 8.24
N PRO A 38 10.60 -10.99 9.53
CA PRO A 38 11.64 -11.96 9.86
C PRO A 38 11.25 -13.39 9.47
N TYR A 39 9.98 -13.75 9.71
CA TYR A 39 9.43 -15.04 9.32
C TYR A 39 9.38 -15.20 7.79
N PHE A 40 8.90 -14.19 7.07
CA PHE A 40 8.84 -14.25 5.60
C PHE A 40 10.23 -14.45 4.98
N LYS A 41 11.25 -13.74 5.48
CA LYS A 41 12.63 -13.94 5.06
C LYS A 41 13.12 -15.35 5.39
N ALA A 42 12.95 -15.81 6.63
CA ALA A 42 13.45 -17.12 7.04
C ALA A 42 12.80 -18.30 6.29
N THR A 43 11.52 -18.19 5.92
CA THR A 43 10.75 -19.31 5.37
C THR A 43 10.59 -19.25 3.84
N TYR A 44 10.55 -18.06 3.24
CA TYR A 44 10.16 -17.88 1.85
C TYR A 44 11.14 -17.03 1.02
N GLU A 45 12.38 -16.81 1.48
CA GLU A 45 13.36 -15.91 0.84
C GLU A 45 13.43 -16.06 -0.68
N SER A 46 13.52 -17.29 -1.18
CA SER A 46 13.65 -17.60 -2.61
C SER A 46 12.42 -17.27 -3.45
N ASN A 47 11.26 -17.11 -2.82
CA ASN A 47 9.98 -16.81 -3.48
C ASN A 47 9.56 -15.34 -3.31
N LEU A 48 10.33 -14.54 -2.56
CA LEU A 48 10.03 -13.14 -2.33
C LEU A 48 10.62 -12.27 -3.45
N ASN A 49 9.74 -11.53 -4.11
CA ASN A 49 10.18 -10.53 -5.07
C ASN A 49 10.82 -9.35 -4.35
N THR A 50 11.82 -8.75 -4.99
CA THR A 50 12.49 -7.55 -4.48
C THR A 50 12.31 -6.41 -5.47
N CYS A 51 11.96 -5.23 -4.96
CA CYS A 51 11.87 -4.04 -5.78
C CYS A 51 13.25 -3.66 -6.32
N TYR A 52 13.37 -3.50 -7.63
CA TYR A 52 14.65 -3.21 -8.28
C TYR A 52 15.21 -1.83 -7.88
N LEU A 53 14.36 -0.87 -7.50
CA LEU A 53 14.76 0.50 -7.15
C LEU A 53 15.26 0.62 -5.69
N CYS A 54 14.47 0.21 -4.71
CA CYS A 54 14.80 0.36 -3.29
C CYS A 54 15.48 -0.88 -2.67
N LYS A 55 15.56 -1.99 -3.40
CA LYS A 55 16.11 -3.28 -2.95
C LYS A 55 15.41 -3.87 -1.72
N GLN A 56 14.17 -3.47 -1.47
CA GLN A 56 13.32 -4.03 -0.41
C GLN A 56 12.32 -5.05 -0.96
N ILE A 57 11.89 -5.97 -0.09
CA ILE A 57 10.90 -7.01 -0.41
C ILE A 57 9.59 -6.36 -0.89
N LEU A 58 8.97 -7.02 -1.87
CA LEU A 58 7.78 -6.59 -2.57
C LEU A 58 6.68 -7.63 -2.41
N PHE A 59 5.61 -7.24 -1.70
CA PHE A 59 4.37 -8.02 -1.60
C PHE A 59 3.36 -7.63 -2.67
N HIS A 60 3.38 -6.36 -3.10
CA HIS A 60 2.50 -5.83 -4.13
C HIS A 60 3.23 -4.76 -4.94
N GLY A 61 3.06 -4.79 -6.26
CA GLY A 61 3.73 -3.88 -7.17
C GLY A 61 3.52 -4.24 -8.64
N LYS A 62 4.35 -3.66 -9.51
CA LYS A 62 4.30 -3.85 -10.97
C LYS A 62 5.53 -4.64 -11.43
N LYS A 63 5.29 -5.66 -12.26
CA LYS A 63 6.35 -6.35 -13.02
C LYS A 63 6.58 -5.60 -14.34
N CYS A 64 7.83 -5.51 -14.79
CA CYS A 64 8.14 -5.05 -16.13
C CYS A 64 7.50 -5.96 -17.19
N THR A 65 7.03 -5.40 -18.30
CA THR A 65 6.45 -6.15 -19.42
C THR A 65 7.50 -6.92 -20.23
N ASN A 66 8.74 -6.44 -20.26
CA ASN A 66 9.81 -7.00 -21.09
C ASN A 66 10.93 -7.69 -20.29
N CYS A 67 10.89 -7.66 -18.95
CA CYS A 67 11.85 -8.40 -18.13
C CYS A 67 11.25 -8.82 -16.79
N GLU A 68 12.02 -9.55 -15.99
CA GLU A 68 11.56 -10.12 -14.72
C GLU A 68 11.72 -9.22 -13.50
N THR A 69 11.94 -7.92 -13.72
CA THR A 69 12.09 -6.97 -12.61
C THR A 69 10.74 -6.51 -12.06
N PHE A 70 10.70 -6.36 -10.74
CA PHE A 70 9.53 -5.89 -10.00
C PHE A 70 9.81 -4.54 -9.36
N PHE A 71 8.76 -3.75 -9.18
CA PHE A 71 8.85 -2.42 -8.61
C PHE A 71 7.66 -2.13 -7.70
N HIS A 72 7.90 -1.53 -6.54
CA HIS A 72 6.81 -0.95 -5.76
C HIS A 72 6.19 0.20 -6.57
N LEU A 73 4.87 0.33 -6.50
CA LEU A 73 4.17 1.41 -7.21
C LEU A 73 4.65 2.80 -6.75
N TYR A 74 4.95 2.94 -5.46
CA TYR A 74 5.54 4.16 -4.89
C TYR A 74 6.92 4.48 -5.49
N CYS A 75 7.80 3.49 -5.60
CA CYS A 75 9.12 3.67 -6.21
C CYS A 75 8.99 4.06 -7.68
N LEU A 76 8.04 3.48 -8.42
CA LEU A 76 7.73 3.88 -9.79
C LEU A 76 7.25 5.32 -9.88
N LYS A 77 6.32 5.76 -9.03
CA LYS A 77 5.83 7.15 -8.97
C LYS A 77 6.96 8.16 -8.73
N LYS A 78 7.87 7.84 -7.82
CA LYS A 78 9.06 8.69 -7.61
C LYS A 78 10.00 8.71 -8.81
N PHE A 79 10.16 7.56 -9.46
CA PHE A 79 11.03 7.46 -10.62
C PHE A 79 10.49 8.23 -11.85
N THR A 80 9.18 8.24 -12.08
CA THR A 80 8.55 9.03 -13.16
C THR A 80 8.74 10.53 -13.01
N MET A 81 8.86 11.03 -11.78
CA MET A 81 9.09 12.47 -11.52
C MET A 81 10.49 12.93 -11.97
N VAL A 82 11.43 11.99 -12.13
CA VAL A 82 12.83 12.28 -12.48
C VAL A 82 13.16 11.86 -13.91
N CYS A 83 12.48 10.86 -14.47
CA CYS A 83 12.78 10.29 -15.78
C CYS A 83 11.53 10.23 -16.67
N ASP A 84 11.54 11.03 -17.74
CA ASP A 84 10.52 11.04 -18.79
C ASP A 84 11.19 10.91 -20.18
N PRO A 85 10.85 9.90 -21.01
CA PRO A 85 9.86 8.85 -20.77
C PRO A 85 10.33 7.83 -19.73
N MET A 86 9.36 7.32 -18.96
CA MET A 86 9.61 6.28 -17.97
C MET A 86 10.08 4.98 -18.62
N LYS A 87 11.37 4.66 -18.47
CA LYS A 87 11.98 3.43 -18.97
C LYS A 87 12.37 2.51 -17.82
N CYS A 88 12.23 1.20 -18.02
CA CYS A 88 12.70 0.21 -17.07
C CYS A 88 14.22 0.37 -16.89
N PRO A 89 14.72 0.55 -15.65
CA PRO A 89 16.15 0.73 -15.40
C PRO A 89 16.99 -0.51 -15.72
N ASN A 90 16.37 -1.67 -15.95
CA ASN A 90 17.06 -2.92 -16.28
C ASN A 90 17.12 -3.20 -17.79
N CYS A 91 16.01 -3.04 -18.52
CA CYS A 91 15.92 -3.37 -19.95
C CYS A 91 15.60 -2.18 -20.87
N ASN A 92 15.54 -0.96 -20.33
CA ASN A 92 15.26 0.30 -21.04
C ASN A 92 13.93 0.35 -21.82
N THR A 93 13.05 -0.64 -21.64
CA THR A 93 11.72 -0.64 -22.26
C THR A 93 10.81 0.35 -21.57
N VAL A 94 9.98 1.05 -22.35
CA VAL A 94 8.99 1.99 -21.81
C VAL A 94 8.02 1.23 -20.90
N ILE A 95 7.84 1.73 -19.68
CA ILE A 95 6.86 1.20 -18.74
C ILE A 95 5.55 1.94 -19.01
N SER A 96 4.66 1.33 -19.80
CA SER A 96 3.27 1.80 -19.98
C SER A 96 2.35 1.22 -18.89
N ASP A 97 1.19 1.85 -18.70
CA ASP A 97 0.07 1.30 -17.92
C ASP A 97 0.33 1.15 -16.42
N VAL A 98 0.74 2.24 -15.76
CA VAL A 98 0.76 2.32 -14.30
C VAL A 98 -0.21 3.40 -13.85
N ASP A 99 -1.39 2.97 -13.38
CA ASP A 99 -2.29 3.87 -12.67
C ASP A 99 -1.71 4.15 -11.27
N LEU A 100 -1.08 5.31 -11.14
CA LEU A 100 -0.47 5.79 -9.89
C LEU A 100 -1.40 6.73 -9.11
N SER A 101 -2.63 6.95 -9.57
CA SER A 101 -3.57 7.93 -9.01
C SER A 101 -3.97 7.65 -7.56
N GLY A 102 -3.95 6.39 -7.14
CA GLY A 102 -4.36 5.97 -5.80
C GLY A 102 -3.26 5.97 -4.72
N ILE A 103 -2.03 6.38 -5.04
CA ILE A 103 -0.91 6.37 -4.08
C ILE A 103 -0.84 7.73 -3.38
N GLN A 104 -1.48 7.81 -2.22
CA GLN A 104 -1.40 8.98 -1.34
C GLN A 104 -0.05 8.97 -0.61
N ASP A 105 0.62 10.13 -0.61
CA ASP A 105 1.83 10.36 0.16
C ASP A 105 1.44 10.63 1.62
N ASP A 106 1.37 9.57 2.43
CA ASP A 106 1.14 9.68 3.89
C ASP A 106 2.43 10.13 4.61
N SER A 107 2.94 11.30 4.22
CA SER A 107 4.13 11.92 4.81
C SER A 107 3.79 13.01 5.83
N THR A 108 2.51 13.20 6.17
CA THR A 108 2.11 14.15 7.21
C THR A 108 1.87 13.42 8.52
N LEU A 109 2.95 13.25 9.29
CA LEU A 109 2.84 13.09 10.73
C LEU A 109 2.18 14.37 11.28
N ALA A 110 0.96 14.25 11.78
CA ALA A 110 0.38 15.21 12.71
C ALA A 110 -0.12 14.44 13.92
N GLU A 111 0.54 14.73 15.04
CA GLU A 111 0.25 14.24 16.38
C GLU A 111 -1.14 14.69 16.86
N GLU A 112 -1.76 13.80 17.64
CA GLU A 112 -2.81 14.02 18.66
C GLU A 112 -4.17 14.58 18.15
N ASP A 113 -5.34 14.14 18.62
CA ASP A 113 -5.69 13.92 20.02
C ASP A 113 -6.93 13.03 20.14
N THR A 114 -6.95 12.34 21.27
CA THR A 114 -8.03 11.56 21.82
C THR A 114 -9.32 12.37 22.07
N SER A 115 -10.45 11.65 22.03
CA SER A 115 -11.69 11.92 22.77
C SER A 115 -12.92 12.54 22.04
N LYS A 116 -14.00 11.73 22.07
CA LYS A 116 -15.42 12.05 22.33
C LYS A 116 -16.32 12.66 21.22
N VAL A 117 -17.09 11.75 20.61
CA VAL A 117 -18.58 11.65 20.67
C VAL A 117 -19.45 12.92 20.52
N LYS A 118 -20.19 12.96 19.39
CA LYS A 118 -21.60 13.37 19.14
C LYS A 118 -22.18 14.62 19.86
N LYS A 119 -22.59 15.62 19.06
CA LYS A 119 -23.97 15.90 18.56
C LYS A 119 -24.28 17.41 18.44
N SER A 120 -24.83 17.77 17.28
CA SER A 120 -25.98 18.68 17.07
C SER A 120 -25.90 20.16 17.47
N SER A 121 -25.74 20.99 16.45
CA SER A 121 -26.47 22.25 16.14
C SER A 121 -26.91 23.18 17.27
N ARG A 122 -26.41 24.43 17.25
CA ARG A 122 -27.20 25.68 17.37
C ARG A 122 -26.40 26.91 16.92
N LYS A 123 -26.96 27.66 15.97
CA LYS A 123 -26.57 29.01 15.55
C LYS A 123 -26.83 30.01 16.68
N VAL A 124 -25.92 30.98 16.92
CA VAL A 124 -26.20 32.41 17.30
C VAL A 124 -24.90 33.19 17.02
N LEU A 125 -24.83 33.95 15.94
CA LEU A 125 -25.07 35.40 15.81
C LEU A 125 -23.84 36.26 16.13
N ARG A 126 -23.54 37.08 15.13
CA ARG A 126 -22.38 37.94 14.91
C ARG A 126 -22.59 39.24 15.69
N ASN A 127 -21.58 39.71 16.43
CA ASN A 127 -21.46 41.15 16.68
C ASN A 127 -19.99 41.60 16.57
N LYS A 128 -19.83 42.68 15.82
CA LYS A 128 -18.60 43.42 15.54
C LYS A 128 -18.71 44.72 16.34
N ASN A 129 -17.68 44.99 17.15
CA ASN A 129 -17.41 46.23 17.91
C ASN A 129 -18.41 46.61 19.00
#